data_AF-A0A2Z3X6T9-F1
#
_entry.id   AF-A0A2Z3X6T9-F1
#
_cell.length_a   1.000
_cell.length_b   1.000
_cell.length_c   1.000
_cell.angle_alpha   90.00
_cell.angle_beta   90.00
_cell.angle_gamma   90.00
#
_symmetry.space_group_name_H-M   'P 1'
#
loop_
_entity.id
_entity.type
_entity.pdbx_description
1 polymer ?
#
loop_
_entity_poly.entity_id
_entity_poly.type
_entity_poly.pdbx_seq_one_letter_code
_entity_poly.pdbx_strand_id
1 'polypeptide(L)'
;MAGLTKEQRAQREAEKLAAQQAADKNPAQQEQQQEQQQEQQQEQQQEQQQEQQQEQQQEQQQEQQGIELVVMVRDTPEFPGGPLRADVHPDEVDNWLALDWRLEE
;
A
#
# COMPACT_ATOMS: atom_id res chain seq x y z
N MET A 1 -17.31 -61.31 -32.71
CA MET A 1 -17.10 -60.45 -31.53
C MET A 1 -16.15 -59.33 -31.95
N ALA A 2 -16.68 -58.17 -32.33
CA ALA A 2 -15.84 -57.05 -32.78
C ALA A 2 -15.14 -56.44 -31.57
N GLY A 3 -13.81 -56.61 -31.50
CA GLY A 3 -12.99 -55.91 -30.52
C GLY A 3 -12.97 -54.42 -30.82
N LEU A 4 -12.97 -53.60 -29.77
CA LEU A 4 -12.80 -52.14 -29.85
C LEU A 4 -11.63 -51.80 -30.78
N THR A 5 -11.87 -50.90 -31.74
CA THR A 5 -10.84 -50.40 -32.66
C THR A 5 -9.75 -49.65 -31.88
N LYS A 6 -8.55 -49.56 -32.44
CA LYS A 6 -7.41 -48.85 -31.83
C LYS A 6 -7.77 -47.42 -31.39
N GLU A 7 -8.66 -46.79 -32.14
CA GLU A 7 -9.14 -45.43 -31.88
C GLU A 7 -10.05 -45.35 -30.65
N GLN A 8 -10.96 -46.31 -30.44
CA GLN A 8 -11.79 -46.31 -29.24
C GLN A 8 -11.00 -46.59 -27.96
N ARG A 9 -9.92 -47.38 -28.06
CA ARG A 9 -9.01 -47.59 -26.92
C ARG A 9 -8.24 -46.30 -26.59
N ALA A 10 -7.74 -45.60 -27.61
CA ALA A 10 -7.06 -44.31 -27.44
C ALA A 10 -7.99 -43.23 -26.83
N GLN A 11 -9.25 -43.15 -27.28
CA GLN A 11 -10.24 -42.23 -26.69
C GLN A 11 -10.50 -42.53 -25.22
N ARG A 12 -10.64 -43.82 -24.86
CA ARG A 12 -10.89 -44.23 -23.49
C ARG A 12 -9.69 -43.98 -22.57
N GLU A 13 -8.49 -44.14 -23.07
CA GLU A 13 -7.25 -43.81 -22.34
C GLU A 13 -7.10 -42.31 -22.15
N ALA A 14 -7.39 -41.50 -23.18
CA ALA A 14 -7.38 -40.05 -23.09
C ALA A 14 -8.42 -39.52 -22.09
N GLU A 15 -9.65 -40.04 -22.13
CA GLU A 15 -10.71 -39.66 -21.19
C GLU A 15 -10.37 -40.06 -19.75
N LYS A 16 -9.77 -41.24 -19.55
CA LYS A 16 -9.29 -41.68 -18.24
C LYS A 16 -8.16 -40.77 -17.73
N LEU A 17 -7.23 -40.35 -18.59
CA LEU A 17 -6.16 -39.42 -18.22
C LEU A 17 -6.71 -38.03 -17.89
N ALA A 18 -7.66 -37.53 -18.66
CA ALA A 18 -8.30 -36.24 -18.41
C ALA A 18 -9.08 -36.25 -17.08
N ALA A 19 -9.83 -37.32 -16.80
CA ALA A 19 -10.51 -37.50 -15.52
C ALA A 19 -9.52 -37.65 -14.36
N GLN A 20 -8.39 -38.32 -14.56
CA GLN A 20 -7.32 -38.44 -13.56
C GLN A 20 -6.69 -37.07 -13.26
N GLN A 21 -6.43 -36.25 -14.28
CA GLN A 21 -5.91 -34.89 -14.11
C GLN A 21 -6.92 -33.93 -13.48
N ALA A 22 -8.22 -34.10 -13.78
CA ALA A 22 -9.29 -33.35 -13.13
C ALA A 22 -9.45 -33.74 -11.66
N ALA A 23 -9.17 -35.01 -11.30
CA ALA A 23 -9.14 -35.46 -9.92
C ALA A 23 -7.86 -35.04 -9.16
N ASP A 24 -6.74 -34.88 -9.87
CA ASP A 24 -5.45 -34.40 -9.33
C ASP A 24 -5.47 -32.89 -9.06
N LYS A 25 -6.25 -32.12 -9.83
CA LYS A 25 -6.75 -30.80 -9.42
C LYS A 25 -7.78 -30.97 -8.31
N ASN A 26 -7.30 -31.31 -7.12
CA ASN A 26 -8.14 -31.54 -5.96
C ASN A 26 -8.97 -30.27 -5.70
N PRO A 27 -10.32 -30.32 -5.68
CA PRO A 27 -11.16 -29.17 -5.40
C PRO A 27 -10.75 -28.45 -4.10
N ALA A 28 -10.25 -29.20 -3.11
CA ALA A 28 -9.71 -28.64 -1.87
C ALA A 28 -8.50 -27.68 -2.08
N GLN A 29 -7.65 -27.91 -3.07
CA GLN A 29 -6.54 -26.98 -3.39
C GLN A 29 -7.04 -25.73 -4.13
N GLN A 30 -8.10 -25.86 -4.91
CA GLN A 30 -8.71 -24.73 -5.62
C GLN A 30 -9.48 -23.83 -4.65
N GLU A 31 -10.19 -24.42 -3.69
CA GLU A 31 -10.83 -23.69 -2.58
C GLU A 31 -9.80 -22.95 -1.72
N GLN A 32 -8.71 -23.60 -1.33
CA GLN A 32 -7.63 -22.94 -0.57
C GLN A 32 -6.99 -21.75 -1.29
N GLN A 33 -6.78 -21.83 -2.61
CA GLN A 33 -6.27 -20.69 -3.39
C GLN A 33 -7.28 -19.54 -3.45
N GLN A 34 -8.58 -19.86 -3.51
CA GLN A 34 -9.64 -18.87 -3.57
C GLN A 34 -9.83 -18.18 -2.22
N GLU A 35 -9.76 -18.92 -1.11
CA GLU A 35 -9.77 -18.38 0.26
C GLU A 35 -8.58 -17.44 0.49
N GLN A 36 -7.35 -17.84 0.12
CA GLN A 36 -6.17 -16.96 0.23
C GLN A 36 -6.32 -15.66 -0.57
N GLN A 37 -6.89 -15.73 -1.77
CA GLN A 37 -7.14 -14.53 -2.59
C GLN A 37 -8.20 -13.61 -1.95
N GLN A 38 -9.18 -14.19 -1.27
CA GLN A 38 -10.25 -13.47 -0.61
C GLN A 38 -9.77 -12.82 0.70
N GLU A 39 -8.96 -13.52 1.51
CA GLU A 39 -8.28 -12.98 2.69
C GLU A 39 -7.39 -11.79 2.31
N GLN A 40 -6.57 -11.93 1.27
CA GLN A 40 -5.68 -10.85 0.84
C GLN A 40 -6.47 -9.60 0.38
N GLN A 41 -7.63 -9.78 -0.24
CA GLN A 41 -8.52 -8.68 -0.62
C GLN A 41 -9.19 -8.01 0.59
N GLN A 42 -9.47 -8.79 1.64
CA GLN A 42 -10.07 -8.32 2.88
C GLN A 42 -9.05 -7.56 3.74
N GLU A 43 -7.81 -8.04 3.84
CA GLU A 43 -6.69 -7.32 4.47
C GLU A 43 -6.45 -5.97 3.80
N GLN A 44 -6.41 -5.92 2.47
CA GLN A 44 -6.21 -4.67 1.74
C GLN A 44 -7.31 -3.63 2.02
N GLN A 45 -8.57 -4.07 2.14
CA GLN A 45 -9.69 -3.19 2.52
C GLN A 45 -9.58 -2.72 3.98
N GLN A 46 -9.03 -3.56 4.86
CA GLN A 46 -8.87 -3.24 6.27
C GLN A 46 -7.71 -2.26 6.50
N GLU A 47 -6.58 -2.43 5.81
CA GLU A 47 -5.47 -1.47 5.79
C GLU A 47 -5.94 -0.10 5.30
N GLN A 48 -6.69 -0.06 4.19
CA GLN A 48 -7.18 1.20 3.64
C GLN A 48 -8.14 1.94 4.59
N GLN A 49 -8.94 1.21 5.37
CA GLN A 49 -9.77 1.80 6.44
C GLN A 49 -8.94 2.29 7.63
N GLN A 50 -7.83 1.63 7.92
CA GLN A 50 -6.94 1.99 9.02
C GLN A 50 -6.12 3.24 8.69
N GLU A 51 -5.62 3.37 7.45
CA GLU A 51 -4.97 4.60 6.95
C GLU A 51 -5.92 5.80 7.04
N GLN A 52 -7.16 5.66 6.57
CA GLN A 52 -8.14 6.76 6.65
C GLN A 52 -8.43 7.22 8.09
N GLN A 53 -8.45 6.29 9.06
CA GLN A 53 -8.60 6.65 10.48
C GLN A 53 -7.35 7.31 11.06
N GLN A 54 -6.17 6.98 10.53
CA GLN A 54 -4.91 7.57 10.97
C GLN A 54 -4.74 8.99 10.41
N GLU A 55 -5.12 9.22 9.15
CA GLU A 55 -5.18 10.55 8.54
C GLU A 55 -6.13 11.47 9.30
N GLN A 56 -7.36 11.03 9.60
CA GLN A 56 -8.30 11.83 10.39
C GLN A 56 -7.78 12.18 11.80
N GLN A 57 -7.02 11.29 12.43
CA GLN A 57 -6.37 11.58 13.72
C GLN A 57 -5.20 12.56 13.59
N GLN A 58 -4.47 12.53 12.48
CA GLN A 58 -3.45 13.55 12.19
C GLN A 58 -4.09 14.91 11.93
N GLU A 59 -5.15 14.97 11.11
CA GLU A 59 -5.89 16.21 10.83
C GLU A 59 -6.46 16.80 12.13
N GLN A 60 -7.11 16.00 12.98
CA GLN A 60 -7.61 16.50 14.27
C GLN A 60 -6.50 16.97 15.22
N GLN A 61 -5.32 16.35 15.18
CA GLN A 61 -4.17 16.83 15.96
C GLN A 61 -3.64 18.15 15.40
N GLN A 62 -3.58 18.31 14.08
CA GLN A 62 -3.20 19.58 13.45
C GLN A 62 -4.22 20.68 13.72
N GLU A 63 -5.52 20.35 13.74
CA GLU A 63 -6.61 21.30 13.99
C GLU A 63 -6.67 21.72 15.47
N GLN A 64 -6.43 20.79 16.42
CA GLN A 64 -6.39 21.10 17.85
C GLN A 64 -5.14 21.87 18.27
N GLN A 65 -3.99 21.60 17.64
CA GLN A 65 -2.73 22.30 17.92
C GLN A 65 -2.58 23.58 17.09
N GLY A 66 -3.51 23.84 16.15
CA GLY A 66 -3.56 25.07 15.37
C GLY A 66 -2.19 25.45 14.81
N ILE A 67 -1.54 24.53 14.06
CA ILE A 67 -0.20 24.65 13.47
C ILE A 67 0.61 25.77 14.14
N GLU A 68 1.20 25.49 15.32
CA GLU A 68 2.06 26.46 16.01
C GLU A 68 3.31 26.71 15.16
N LEU A 69 3.20 27.59 14.18
CA LEU A 69 4.29 27.97 13.30
C LEU A 69 5.29 28.79 14.10
N VAL A 70 6.54 28.37 14.00
CA VAL A 70 7.67 29.02 14.61
C VAL A 70 8.25 30.00 13.59
N VAL A 71 8.37 31.26 14.00
CA VAL A 71 8.93 32.28 13.12
C VAL A 71 10.45 32.12 13.06
N MET A 72 10.96 31.91 11.84
CA MET A 72 12.38 31.85 11.53
C MET A 72 12.81 33.10 10.77
N VAL A 73 13.95 33.68 11.13
CA VAL A 73 14.52 34.89 10.53
C VAL A 73 15.97 34.70 10.10
N ARG A 74 16.41 35.46 9.10
CA ARG A 74 17.83 35.51 8.66
C ARG A 74 18.22 36.92 8.24
N ASP A 75 19.50 37.25 8.37
CA ASP A 75 20.03 38.59 8.06
C ASP A 75 20.34 38.80 6.56
N THR A 76 20.85 37.76 5.89
CA THR A 76 21.25 37.83 4.48
C THR A 76 20.41 36.84 3.68
N PRO A 77 19.60 37.27 2.70
CA PRO A 77 18.72 36.36 1.97
C PRO A 77 19.55 35.41 1.09
N GLU A 78 19.03 34.20 0.85
CA GLU A 78 19.75 33.19 0.06
C GLU A 78 19.96 33.61 -1.39
N PHE A 79 19.02 34.38 -1.92
CA PHE A 79 19.07 34.98 -3.24
C PHE A 79 18.71 36.48 -3.16
N PRO A 80 19.15 37.31 -4.12
CA PRO A 80 18.81 38.74 -4.13
C PRO A 80 17.30 38.97 -4.08
N GLY A 81 16.83 39.63 -3.02
CA GLY A 81 15.41 39.90 -2.79
C GLY A 81 14.62 38.74 -2.15
N GLY A 82 15.29 37.72 -1.61
CA GLY A 82 14.65 36.61 -0.90
C GLY A 82 14.06 36.99 0.46
N PRO A 83 13.22 36.11 1.04
CA PRO A 83 12.59 36.36 2.33
C PRO A 83 13.62 36.35 3.47
N LEU A 84 13.42 37.24 4.44
CA LEU A 84 14.21 37.31 5.68
C LEU A 84 13.45 36.76 6.89
N ARG A 85 12.17 36.40 6.70
CA ARG A 85 11.27 35.89 7.72
C ARG A 85 10.35 34.84 7.09
N ALA A 86 10.11 33.74 7.79
CA ALA A 86 9.21 32.67 7.38
C ALA A 86 8.52 32.06 8.61
N ASP A 87 7.26 31.66 8.46
CA ASP A 87 6.53 30.87 9.44
C ASP A 87 6.79 29.39 9.12
N VAL A 88 7.46 28.68 10.05
CA VAL A 88 8.03 27.34 9.81
C VAL A 88 7.46 26.33 10.80
N HIS A 89 7.25 25.09 10.38
CA HIS A 89 6.79 24.05 11.28
C HIS A 89 7.88 23.70 12.33
N PRO A 90 7.53 23.43 13.60
CA PRO A 90 8.50 23.08 14.64
C PRO A 90 9.42 21.90 14.25
N ASP A 91 8.88 20.89 13.57
CA ASP A 91 9.67 19.75 13.06
C ASP A 91 10.72 20.12 12.01
N GLU A 92 10.54 21.27 11.35
CA GLU A 92 11.46 21.75 10.31
C GLU A 92 12.49 22.75 10.85
N VAL A 93 12.34 23.26 12.08
CA VAL A 93 13.23 24.29 12.64
C VAL A 93 14.71 23.91 12.54
N ASP A 94 15.09 22.66 12.83
CA ASP A 94 16.48 22.19 12.71
C ASP A 94 17.04 22.30 11.28
N ASN A 95 16.22 22.03 10.27
CA ASN A 95 16.62 22.15 8.87
C ASN A 95 16.86 23.61 8.49
N TRP A 96 16.03 24.52 9.01
CA TRP A 96 16.18 25.95 8.75
C TRP A 96 17.38 26.54 9.52
N LEU A 97 17.63 26.10 10.76
CA LEU A 97 18.83 26.44 11.53
C LEU A 97 20.10 26.03 10.78
N ALA A 98 20.11 24.89 10.09
CA ALA A 98 21.23 24.46 9.26
C ALA A 98 21.47 25.35 8.02
N LEU A 99 20.46 26.12 7.61
CA LEU A 99 20.48 27.05 6.49
C LEU A 99 20.75 28.51 6.93
N ASP A 100 21.37 28.71 8.10
CA ASP A 100 21.71 30.02 8.69
C ASP A 100 20.48 30.87 9.10
N TRP A 101 19.29 30.26 9.17
CA TRP A 101 18.14 30.89 9.80
C TRP A 101 18.22 30.77 11.32
N ARG A 102 17.50 31.63 12.03
CA ARG A 102 17.46 31.72 13.50
C ARG A 102 16.01 31.88 13.97
N LEU A 103 15.74 31.43 15.18
CA LEU A 103 14.45 31.64 15.84
C LEU A 103 14.25 33.14 16.14
N GLU A 104 13.06 33.65 15.89
CA GLU A 104 12.64 34.95 16.41
C GLU A 104 12.34 34.80 17.92
N GLU A 105 13.26 35.28 18.78
CA GLU A 105 13.09 35.34 20.25
C GLU A 105 12.09 36.41 20.71
#